data_AF-A0A510JKR2-F1
#
_entry.id   AF-A0A510JKR2-F1
#
_cell.length_a   1.000
_cell.length_b   1.000
_cell.length_c   1.000
_cell.angle_alpha   90.00
_cell.angle_beta   90.00
_cell.angle_gamma   90.00
#
_symmetry.space_group_name_H-M   'P 1'
#
loop_
_entity.id
_entity.type
_entity.pdbx_description
1 polymer ?
#
loop_
_entity_poly.entity_id
_entity_poly.type
_entity_poly.pdbx_seq_one_letter_code
_entity_poly.pdbx_strand_id
1 'polypeptide(L)'
;MKKINKFMFLAILLSLVLSNCQKKEEKSENAQNKKIENVSNQDALREISLDEMLDFEHIPKNWKEEFREIAENMPRYGNNVTKIILYFYEKDFFYDYKKIFLDDNNNFVKPDEKQINDFLKMASEKNFSDFDSVIQVLEKENKNDKLFGKLTGNWIESLKIWKSKADNLENYYQSGDYKKDNFAKGKTLNSEYLESIKQRKEKYRELNKIFIFKLKYLLKKTAVFYADQQYGNNTPIGDLFKESLLIDIFYYKLYDWNEIYNTEEVFEVPVEEKDREKYLQDLKKIQSEIKKLSDTMENKEYKFINSKTIINKEIYLLAKKENKSNLELINQIMSDMENKKYTDINPIGILLMKRNQEIEQVIRKQLARSR
;
A
#
# COMPACT_ATOMS: atom_id res chain seq x y z
N MET A 1 -10.51 39.95 14.01
CA MET A 1 -9.57 39.91 12.87
C MET A 1 -9.73 38.57 12.17
N LYS A 2 -10.29 38.59 10.96
CA LYS A 2 -10.93 37.46 10.28
C LYS A 2 -10.26 37.25 8.91
N LYS A 3 -10.14 35.98 8.50
CA LYS A 3 -10.00 35.48 7.11
C LYS A 3 -8.64 35.57 6.39
N ILE A 4 -7.52 35.39 7.09
CA ILE A 4 -6.26 35.00 6.45
C ILE A 4 -5.68 33.87 7.30
N ASN A 5 -5.74 32.61 6.82
CA ASN A 5 -4.90 31.47 7.28
C ASN A 5 -5.24 30.10 6.63
N LYS A 6 -6.34 29.94 5.86
CA LYS A 6 -6.60 28.66 5.14
C LYS A 6 -5.87 28.54 3.79
N PHE A 7 -5.58 29.65 3.11
CA PHE A 7 -4.91 29.64 1.80
C PHE A 7 -3.39 29.48 1.89
N MET A 8 -2.73 30.02 2.93
CA MET A 8 -1.31 29.78 3.18
C MET A 8 -1.04 28.32 3.56
N PHE A 9 -1.96 27.67 4.27
CA PHE A 9 -1.81 26.26 4.68
C PHE A 9 -1.92 25.28 3.49
N LEU A 10 -2.81 25.58 2.54
CA LEU A 10 -2.93 24.81 1.29
C LEU A 10 -1.71 25.04 0.39
N ALA A 11 -1.18 26.28 0.34
CA ALA A 11 0.05 26.61 -0.38
C ALA A 11 1.29 25.94 0.25
N ILE A 12 1.30 25.69 1.56
CA ILE A 12 2.37 24.93 2.26
C ILE A 12 2.29 23.43 1.91
N LEU A 13 1.09 22.83 1.92
CA LEU A 13 0.86 21.44 1.44
C LEU A 13 1.19 21.27 -0.06
N LEU A 14 1.01 22.32 -0.86
CA LEU A 14 1.34 22.36 -2.29
C LEU A 14 2.83 22.64 -2.55
N SER A 15 3.50 23.43 -1.70
CA SER A 15 4.93 23.75 -1.81
C SER A 15 5.85 22.65 -1.27
N LEU A 16 5.38 21.81 -0.34
CA LEU A 16 6.11 20.60 0.09
C LEU A 16 6.13 19.49 -0.97
N VAL A 17 5.27 19.58 -2.00
CA VAL A 17 5.33 18.77 -3.23
C VAL A 17 6.12 19.49 -4.35
N LEU A 18 6.48 20.76 -4.18
CA LEU A 18 7.07 21.64 -5.19
C LEU A 18 8.25 22.46 -4.65
N SER A 19 9.22 21.82 -3.99
CA SER A 19 10.44 22.48 -3.50
C SER A 19 11.35 22.94 -4.64
N ASN A 20 10.96 24.01 -5.33
CA ASN A 20 11.81 25.13 -5.77
C ASN A 20 10.98 26.12 -6.58
N CYS A 21 10.55 27.23 -5.97
CA CYS A 21 10.65 28.59 -6.54
C CYS A 21 9.98 29.64 -5.64
N GLN A 22 10.71 30.72 -5.37
CA GLN A 22 10.23 31.94 -4.71
C GLN A 22 9.76 33.00 -5.73
N LYS A 23 8.80 33.85 -5.30
CA LYS A 23 8.40 35.19 -5.80
C LYS A 23 7.68 35.23 -7.17
N LYS A 24 6.72 36.13 -7.46
CA LYS A 24 6.22 37.38 -6.85
C LYS A 24 4.78 37.61 -7.39
N GLU A 25 3.91 38.26 -6.60
CA GLU A 25 2.54 38.62 -6.97
C GLU A 25 2.47 39.70 -8.06
N GLU A 26 1.48 39.57 -8.97
CA GLU A 26 0.80 40.72 -9.57
C GLU A 26 -0.71 40.45 -9.67
N LYS A 27 -1.48 41.45 -9.24
CA LYS A 27 -2.95 41.45 -9.11
C LYS A 27 -3.62 41.72 -10.46
N SER A 28 -4.78 41.12 -10.71
CA SER A 28 -5.87 41.84 -11.40
C SER A 28 -7.25 41.29 -11.02
N GLU A 29 -8.14 42.21 -10.63
CA GLU A 29 -9.53 42.01 -10.28
C GLU A 29 -10.48 41.88 -11.49
N ASN A 30 -11.68 41.38 -11.18
CA ASN A 30 -12.98 41.53 -11.86
C ASN A 30 -13.34 40.58 -13.02
N ALA A 31 -14.35 39.73 -12.80
CA ALA A 31 -15.75 40.10 -13.12
C ALA A 31 -16.78 38.99 -12.82
N GLN A 32 -17.83 39.42 -12.10
CA GLN A 32 -19.25 39.07 -12.20
C GLN A 32 -19.78 37.64 -11.91
N ASN A 33 -20.46 37.61 -10.77
CA ASN A 33 -21.52 36.69 -10.35
C ASN A 33 -22.51 36.28 -11.46
N LYS A 34 -22.66 34.97 -11.68
CA LYS A 34 -23.93 34.37 -12.07
C LYS A 34 -24.27 33.28 -11.07
N LYS A 35 -25.43 33.44 -10.40
CA LYS A 35 -26.08 32.41 -9.60
C LYS A 35 -26.26 31.17 -10.47
N ILE A 36 -25.59 30.07 -10.10
CA ILE A 36 -25.90 28.74 -10.62
C ILE A 36 -26.61 28.03 -9.47
N GLU A 37 -27.80 27.51 -9.78
CA GLU A 37 -28.64 26.73 -8.87
C GLU A 37 -27.86 25.55 -8.31
N ASN A 38 -27.95 25.40 -6.99
CA ASN A 38 -27.45 24.25 -6.24
C ASN A 38 -28.19 22.99 -6.67
N VAL A 39 -27.63 22.24 -7.63
CA VAL A 39 -27.86 20.80 -7.71
C VAL A 39 -26.71 20.13 -6.99
N SER A 40 -26.99 19.71 -5.76
CA SER A 40 -26.09 18.97 -4.87
C SER A 40 -25.67 17.66 -5.53
N ASN A 41 -24.53 17.65 -6.23
CA ASN A 41 -23.91 16.43 -6.79
C ASN A 41 -23.27 15.53 -5.71
N GLN A 42 -23.85 15.45 -4.51
CA GLN A 42 -23.51 14.42 -3.53
C GLN A 42 -24.00 13.02 -3.94
N ASP A 43 -24.83 12.91 -4.98
CA ASP A 43 -25.47 11.64 -5.36
C ASP A 43 -24.65 10.75 -6.32
N ALA A 44 -23.52 11.18 -6.87
CA ALA A 44 -22.74 10.38 -7.84
C ALA A 44 -21.87 9.26 -7.21
N LEU A 45 -21.96 9.02 -5.90
CA LEU A 45 -21.23 7.94 -5.19
C LEU A 45 -22.14 7.12 -4.26
N ARG A 46 -23.46 7.15 -4.49
CA ARG A 46 -24.45 6.54 -3.58
C ARG A 46 -24.77 5.06 -3.82
N GLU A 47 -24.03 4.35 -4.68
CA GLU A 47 -24.30 2.91 -4.89
C GLU A 47 -23.47 1.95 -4.01
N ILE A 48 -22.32 2.36 -3.49
CA ILE A 48 -21.69 1.84 -2.27
C ILE A 48 -20.83 3.01 -1.79
N SER A 49 -20.96 3.46 -0.55
CA SER A 49 -19.99 4.47 -0.11
C SER A 49 -18.61 3.83 -0.18
N LEU A 50 -17.61 4.48 -0.80
CA LEU A 50 -16.23 4.01 -0.77
C LEU A 50 -15.75 3.69 0.66
N ASP A 51 -16.41 4.30 1.66
CA ASP A 51 -16.24 4.04 3.07
C ASP A 51 -16.80 2.66 3.54
N GLU A 52 -17.89 2.16 2.93
CA GLU A 52 -18.40 0.79 3.11
C GLU A 52 -17.52 -0.27 2.41
N MET A 53 -16.87 0.05 1.28
CA MET A 53 -15.99 -0.90 0.57
C MET A 53 -14.72 -1.27 1.34
N LEU A 54 -14.33 -0.44 2.32
CA LEU A 54 -13.09 -0.57 3.09
C LEU A 54 -13.34 -0.95 4.57
N ASP A 55 -14.58 -1.26 4.94
CA ASP A 55 -15.01 -1.71 6.28
C ASP A 55 -14.37 -0.89 7.43
N PHE A 56 -14.69 0.40 7.45
CA PHE A 56 -14.05 1.39 8.32
C PHE A 56 -14.58 1.46 9.77
N GLU A 57 -15.25 0.43 10.29
CA GLU A 57 -15.97 0.45 11.58
C GLU A 57 -15.12 0.89 12.80
N HIS A 58 -13.79 0.86 12.72
CA HIS A 58 -12.88 1.13 13.83
C HIS A 58 -12.17 2.50 13.79
N ILE A 59 -12.68 3.52 13.10
CA ILE A 59 -12.01 4.83 13.03
C ILE A 59 -12.28 5.70 14.29
N PRO A 60 -11.26 6.11 15.07
CA PRO A 60 -11.43 7.02 16.21
C PRO A 60 -11.88 8.41 15.76
N LYS A 61 -12.77 9.09 16.52
CA LYS A 61 -13.38 10.38 16.14
C LYS A 61 -12.41 11.53 15.80
N ASN A 62 -11.17 11.49 16.30
CA ASN A 62 -10.11 12.50 16.11
C ASN A 62 -9.14 12.18 14.95
N TRP A 63 -9.48 11.21 14.11
CA TRP A 63 -8.61 10.72 13.04
C TRP A 63 -8.17 11.82 12.06
N LYS A 64 -9.01 12.81 11.72
CA LYS A 64 -8.68 13.81 10.68
C LYS A 64 -7.43 14.63 11.02
N GLU A 65 -7.25 14.99 12.28
CA GLU A 65 -6.07 15.70 12.78
C GLU A 65 -4.84 14.80 12.80
N GLU A 66 -4.97 13.54 13.25
CA GLU A 66 -3.89 12.55 13.22
C GLU A 66 -3.46 12.26 11.76
N PHE A 67 -4.39 12.04 10.84
CA PHE A 67 -4.09 11.80 9.42
C PHE A 67 -3.46 13.01 8.73
N ARG A 68 -3.84 14.24 9.10
CA ARG A 68 -3.18 15.45 8.60
C ARG A 68 -1.71 15.49 9.01
N GLU A 69 -1.42 15.23 10.28
CA GLU A 69 -0.04 15.19 10.80
C GLU A 69 0.79 14.06 10.15
N ILE A 70 0.19 12.89 9.89
CA ILE A 70 0.84 11.81 9.12
C ILE A 70 1.10 12.24 7.67
N ALA A 71 0.12 12.86 7.01
CA ALA A 71 0.24 13.27 5.61
C ALA A 71 1.36 14.29 5.40
N GLU A 72 1.46 15.28 6.29
CA GLU A 72 2.48 16.35 6.25
C GLU A 72 3.90 15.80 6.40
N ASN A 73 4.06 14.69 7.13
CA ASN A 73 5.35 14.06 7.37
C ASN A 73 5.56 12.77 6.53
N MET A 74 4.59 12.37 5.71
CA MET A 74 4.62 11.12 4.94
C MET A 74 5.86 10.97 4.05
N PRO A 75 6.40 12.01 3.36
CA PRO A 75 7.64 11.86 2.59
C PRO A 75 8.84 11.45 3.44
N ARG A 76 8.90 11.89 4.69
CA ARG A 76 9.93 11.52 5.67
C ARG A 76 9.74 10.07 6.14
N TYR A 77 8.50 9.64 6.34
CA TYR A 77 8.16 8.28 6.81
C TYR A 77 8.21 7.21 5.71
N GLY A 78 7.72 7.54 4.52
CA GLY A 78 7.65 6.65 3.38
C GLY A 78 9.03 6.17 2.94
N ASN A 79 10.05 7.03 2.97
CA ASN A 79 11.42 6.63 2.62
C ASN A 79 12.02 5.63 3.62
N ASN A 80 11.66 5.68 4.90
CA ASN A 80 12.17 4.75 5.91
C ASN A 80 11.39 3.43 5.89
N VAL A 81 10.06 3.50 5.78
CA VAL A 81 9.16 2.33 5.68
C VAL A 81 9.38 1.54 4.38
N THR A 82 9.56 2.23 3.26
CA THR A 82 9.87 1.61 1.95
C THR A 82 11.23 0.93 1.97
N LYS A 83 12.24 1.50 2.66
CA LYS A 83 13.53 0.84 2.83
C LYS A 83 13.37 -0.51 3.54
N ILE A 84 12.57 -0.59 4.61
CA ILE A 84 12.36 -1.82 5.39
C ILE A 84 11.58 -2.88 4.61
N ILE A 85 10.52 -2.44 3.95
CA ILE A 85 9.71 -3.27 3.05
C ILE A 85 10.56 -3.88 1.92
N LEU A 86 11.54 -3.13 1.42
CA LEU A 86 12.43 -3.56 0.34
C LEU A 86 13.71 -4.26 0.83
N TYR A 87 13.91 -4.46 2.14
CA TYR A 87 15.05 -5.22 2.64
C TYR A 87 14.74 -6.71 2.59
N PHE A 88 15.29 -7.34 1.55
CA PHE A 88 15.28 -8.76 1.18
C PHE A 88 15.65 -9.76 2.29
N TYR A 89 16.17 -9.30 3.43
CA TYR A 89 16.76 -10.16 4.46
C TYR A 89 15.80 -11.18 5.07
N GLU A 90 14.58 -10.78 5.43
CA GLU A 90 13.59 -11.74 5.93
C GLU A 90 13.22 -12.75 4.85
N LYS A 91 12.96 -12.29 3.63
CA LYS A 91 12.53 -13.11 2.51
C LYS A 91 13.54 -14.22 2.24
N ASP A 92 14.82 -13.85 2.12
CA ASP A 92 15.86 -14.80 1.77
C ASP A 92 16.12 -15.74 2.95
N PHE A 93 16.16 -15.24 4.19
CA PHE A 93 16.39 -16.08 5.37
C PHE A 93 15.22 -17.07 5.58
N PHE A 94 13.97 -16.61 5.44
CA PHE A 94 12.79 -17.46 5.60
C PHE A 94 12.67 -18.51 4.49
N TYR A 95 12.99 -18.17 3.24
CA TYR A 95 12.93 -19.13 2.13
C TYR A 95 13.93 -20.28 2.33
N ASP A 96 15.19 -19.94 2.65
CA ASP A 96 16.22 -20.95 2.92
C ASP A 96 15.89 -21.77 4.15
N TYR A 97 15.39 -21.11 5.20
CA TYR A 97 14.87 -21.76 6.39
C TYR A 97 13.77 -22.78 6.05
N LYS A 98 12.73 -22.37 5.31
CA LYS A 98 11.60 -23.23 4.96
C LYS A 98 12.07 -24.46 4.18
N LYS A 99 12.97 -24.28 3.22
CA LYS A 99 13.51 -25.36 2.39
C LYS A 99 14.29 -26.41 3.20
N ILE A 100 14.93 -26.00 4.29
CA ILE A 100 15.85 -26.85 5.05
C ILE A 100 15.16 -27.47 6.27
N PHE A 101 14.35 -26.69 6.97
CA PHE A 101 13.84 -27.07 8.29
C PHE A 101 12.36 -27.44 8.29
N LEU A 102 11.63 -27.30 7.16
CA LEU A 102 10.19 -27.56 7.10
C LEU A 102 9.82 -28.54 5.97
N ASP A 103 8.77 -29.33 6.20
CA ASP A 103 8.05 -30.06 5.15
C ASP A 103 6.99 -29.17 4.48
N ASP A 104 6.28 -29.72 3.48
CA ASP A 104 5.21 -29.01 2.76
C ASP A 104 4.04 -28.58 3.66
N ASN A 105 3.89 -29.20 4.84
CA ASN A 105 2.87 -28.89 5.83
C ASN A 105 3.39 -27.94 6.93
N ASN A 106 4.58 -27.34 6.75
CA ASN A 106 5.28 -26.51 7.72
C ASN A 106 5.62 -27.22 9.04
N ASN A 107 5.76 -28.55 9.04
CA ASN A 107 6.27 -29.29 10.20
C ASN A 107 7.80 -29.30 10.18
N PHE A 108 8.40 -29.29 11.37
CA PHE A 108 9.85 -29.38 11.52
C PHE A 108 10.41 -30.71 10.97
N VAL A 109 11.42 -30.60 10.11
CA VAL A 109 12.21 -31.71 9.59
C VAL A 109 13.64 -31.60 10.11
N LYS A 110 14.26 -32.74 10.45
CA LYS A 110 15.66 -32.77 10.87
C LYS A 110 16.56 -32.57 9.64
N PRO A 111 17.36 -31.50 9.60
CA PRO A 111 18.30 -31.29 8.52
C PRO A 111 19.54 -32.17 8.68
N ASP A 112 20.20 -32.49 7.57
CA ASP A 112 21.53 -33.08 7.57
C ASP A 112 22.64 -32.02 7.75
N GLU A 113 23.87 -32.47 7.99
CA GLU A 113 25.02 -31.60 8.25
C GLU A 113 25.30 -30.65 7.06
N LYS A 114 25.10 -31.10 5.83
CA LYS A 114 25.31 -30.28 4.64
C LYS A 114 24.27 -29.16 4.59
N GLN A 115 23.00 -29.49 4.83
CA GLN A 115 21.91 -28.52 4.86
C GLN A 115 22.12 -27.47 5.97
N ILE A 116 22.59 -27.89 7.15
CA ILE A 116 22.93 -26.95 8.23
C ILE A 116 24.06 -26.01 7.81
N ASN A 117 25.12 -26.54 7.19
CA ASN A 117 26.25 -25.73 6.73
C ASN A 117 25.84 -24.75 5.61
N ASP A 118 24.98 -25.19 4.69
CA ASP A 118 24.43 -24.35 3.63
C ASP A 118 23.60 -23.19 4.23
N PHE A 119 22.74 -23.48 5.21
CA PHE A 119 21.97 -22.46 5.94
C PHE A 119 22.88 -21.43 6.64
N LEU A 120 23.88 -21.89 7.40
CA LEU A 120 24.79 -21.01 8.14
C LEU A 120 25.63 -20.13 7.21
N LYS A 121 26.10 -20.70 6.09
CA LYS A 121 26.81 -19.92 5.07
C LYS A 121 25.93 -18.81 4.51
N MET A 122 24.69 -19.14 4.13
CA MET A 122 23.73 -18.16 3.62
C MET A 122 23.39 -17.09 4.66
N ALA A 123 23.21 -17.46 5.93
CA ALA A 123 22.97 -16.51 7.01
C ALA A 123 24.14 -15.54 7.19
N SER A 124 25.38 -16.05 7.15
CA SER A 124 26.59 -15.22 7.28
C SER A 124 26.80 -14.24 6.13
N GLU A 125 26.45 -14.63 4.90
CA GLU A 125 26.56 -13.79 3.70
C GLU A 125 25.53 -12.65 3.70
N LYS A 126 24.42 -12.79 4.44
CA LYS A 126 23.30 -11.86 4.52
C LYS A 126 23.47 -10.73 5.55
N ASN A 127 24.67 -10.50 6.07
CA ASN A 127 25.07 -9.39 6.97
C ASN A 127 23.91 -8.58 7.64
N PHE A 128 23.42 -9.06 8.78
CA PHE A 128 22.33 -8.40 9.54
C PHE A 128 22.65 -6.96 10.02
N SER A 129 23.88 -6.45 9.88
CA SER A 129 24.26 -5.11 10.36
C SER A 129 23.46 -3.96 9.70
N ASP A 130 22.97 -4.17 8.47
CA ASP A 130 22.07 -3.22 7.81
C ASP A 130 20.70 -3.16 8.49
N PHE A 131 20.20 -4.31 8.95
CA PHE A 131 18.91 -4.40 9.65
C PHE A 131 18.97 -3.64 10.99
N ASP A 132 20.04 -3.84 11.77
CA ASP A 132 20.21 -3.14 13.05
C ASP A 132 20.31 -1.63 12.86
N SER A 133 21.04 -1.19 11.82
CA SER A 133 21.14 0.23 11.46
C SER A 133 19.78 0.83 11.11
N VAL A 134 18.95 0.08 10.39
CA VAL A 134 17.59 0.50 10.02
C VAL A 134 16.66 0.55 11.24
N ILE A 135 16.70 -0.46 12.12
CA ILE A 135 15.93 -0.45 13.37
C ILE A 135 16.32 0.77 14.23
N GLN A 136 17.60 1.09 14.35
CA GLN A 136 18.05 2.27 15.09
C GLN A 136 17.49 3.58 14.51
N VAL A 137 17.47 3.71 13.18
CA VAL A 137 16.86 4.87 12.50
C VAL A 137 15.38 4.96 12.82
N LEU A 138 14.65 3.85 12.75
CA LEU A 138 13.22 3.80 13.09
C LEU A 138 12.95 4.16 14.54
N GLU A 139 13.75 3.65 15.47
CA GLU A 139 13.60 3.95 16.89
C GLU A 139 13.86 5.43 17.20
N LYS A 140 14.84 6.02 16.52
CA LYS A 140 15.11 7.45 16.62
C LYS A 140 13.91 8.26 16.12
N GLU A 141 13.32 7.89 14.99
CA GLU A 141 12.12 8.55 14.47
C GLU A 141 10.91 8.33 15.39
N ASN A 142 10.70 7.12 15.92
CA ASN A 142 9.68 6.77 16.91
C ASN A 142 9.76 7.64 18.17
N LYS A 143 10.97 7.94 18.66
CA LYS A 143 11.15 8.83 19.81
C LYS A 143 10.88 10.30 19.48
N ASN A 144 11.15 10.73 18.25
CA ASN A 144 11.06 12.12 17.84
C ASN A 144 9.66 12.53 17.36
N ASP A 145 8.87 11.60 16.84
CA ASP A 145 7.50 11.83 16.41
C ASP A 145 6.54 10.88 17.15
N LYS A 146 5.71 11.47 18.01
CA LYS A 146 4.74 10.76 18.85
C LYS A 146 3.70 9.99 18.04
N LEU A 147 3.30 10.51 16.89
CA LEU A 147 2.30 9.89 16.04
C LEU A 147 2.89 8.74 15.22
N PHE A 148 4.07 8.93 14.65
CA PHE A 148 4.85 7.86 14.04
C PHE A 148 5.04 6.74 15.06
N GLY A 149 5.50 7.07 16.27
CA GLY A 149 5.71 6.09 17.33
C GLY A 149 4.46 5.32 17.75
N LYS A 150 3.31 6.01 17.87
CA LYS A 150 2.00 5.38 18.13
C LYS A 150 1.64 4.35 17.05
N LEU A 151 1.98 4.62 15.80
CA LEU A 151 1.59 3.78 14.67
C LEU A 151 2.59 2.66 14.38
N THR A 152 3.90 2.93 14.51
CA THR A 152 4.96 1.99 14.12
C THR A 152 5.56 1.23 15.29
N GLY A 153 5.33 1.65 16.55
CA GLY A 153 5.99 1.09 17.73
C GLY A 153 5.82 -0.43 17.85
N ASN A 154 4.58 -0.93 17.77
CA ASN A 154 4.29 -2.36 17.85
C ASN A 154 4.93 -3.15 16.71
N TRP A 155 4.97 -2.57 15.51
CA TRP A 155 5.62 -3.20 14.36
C TRP A 155 7.14 -3.24 14.52
N ILE A 156 7.78 -2.14 14.95
CA ILE A 156 9.22 -2.10 15.26
C ILE A 156 9.58 -3.15 16.31
N GLU A 157 8.75 -3.30 17.36
CA GLU A 157 8.97 -4.32 18.38
C GLU A 157 8.87 -5.74 17.81
N SER A 158 7.89 -6.00 16.94
CA SER A 158 7.77 -7.29 16.26
C SER A 158 8.98 -7.63 15.38
N LEU A 159 9.62 -6.63 14.77
CA LEU A 159 10.84 -6.81 13.98
C LEU A 159 12.03 -7.25 14.86
N LYS A 160 12.17 -6.67 16.05
CA LYS A 160 13.22 -7.06 17.01
C LYS A 160 13.00 -8.47 17.54
N ILE A 161 11.75 -8.83 17.85
CA ILE A 161 11.39 -10.17 18.30
C ILE A 161 11.76 -11.18 17.21
N TRP A 162 11.34 -10.95 15.97
CA TRP A 162 11.70 -11.80 14.83
C TRP A 162 13.22 -11.98 14.71
N LYS A 163 13.98 -10.88 14.70
CA LYS A 163 15.44 -10.93 14.59
C LYS A 163 16.06 -11.74 15.73
N SER A 164 15.63 -11.51 16.97
CA SER A 164 16.13 -12.27 18.12
C SER A 164 15.86 -13.77 17.98
N LYS A 165 14.71 -14.17 17.42
CA LYS A 165 14.41 -15.58 17.15
C LYS A 165 15.26 -16.15 16.01
N ALA A 166 15.52 -15.38 14.96
CA ALA A 166 16.44 -15.77 13.89
C ALA A 166 17.87 -15.97 14.42
N ASP A 167 18.38 -15.03 15.21
CA ASP A 167 19.72 -15.08 15.81
C ASP A 167 19.84 -16.29 16.76
N ASN A 168 18.82 -16.60 17.57
CA ASN A 168 18.82 -17.78 18.44
C ASN A 168 18.90 -19.09 17.65
N LEU A 169 18.21 -19.16 16.51
CA LEU A 169 18.21 -20.31 15.64
C LEU A 169 19.59 -20.50 14.99
N GLU A 170 20.14 -19.44 14.43
CA GLU A 170 21.48 -19.43 13.84
C GLU A 170 22.55 -19.88 14.85
N ASN A 171 22.57 -19.26 16.04
CA ASN A 171 23.52 -19.57 17.10
C ASN A 171 23.47 -21.04 17.55
N TYR A 172 22.26 -21.62 17.63
CA TYR A 172 22.09 -23.03 18.03
C TYR A 172 22.70 -24.01 17.02
N TYR A 173 22.54 -23.72 15.72
CA TYR A 173 23.15 -24.54 14.68
C TYR A 173 24.65 -24.29 14.56
N GLN A 174 25.09 -23.03 14.71
CA GLN A 174 26.49 -22.66 14.68
C GLN A 174 27.30 -23.27 15.84
N SER A 175 26.71 -23.36 17.04
CA SER A 175 27.37 -23.94 18.21
C SER A 175 27.50 -25.47 18.17
N GLY A 176 26.78 -26.14 17.25
CA GLY A 176 26.70 -27.60 17.19
C GLY A 176 25.86 -28.22 18.31
N ASP A 177 25.10 -27.43 19.08
CA ASP A 177 24.31 -27.94 20.21
C ASP A 177 23.24 -28.95 19.79
N TYR A 178 22.77 -28.88 18.54
CA TYR A 178 21.83 -29.85 17.96
C TYR A 178 22.33 -31.29 17.98
N LYS A 179 23.66 -31.50 17.98
CA LYS A 179 24.27 -32.83 18.10
C LYS A 179 24.12 -33.39 19.52
N LYS A 180 24.10 -32.52 20.53
CA LYS A 180 24.06 -32.89 21.95
C LYS A 180 22.65 -33.27 22.38
N ASP A 181 21.63 -32.59 21.86
CA ASP A 181 20.24 -32.77 22.26
C ASP A 181 19.36 -33.44 21.17
N ASN A 182 19.98 -33.94 20.10
CA ASN A 182 19.31 -34.58 18.97
C ASN A 182 18.14 -33.72 18.42
N PHE A 183 18.41 -32.42 18.24
CA PHE A 183 17.47 -31.42 17.70
C PHE A 183 16.28 -31.08 18.61
N ALA A 184 16.28 -31.49 19.88
CA ALA A 184 15.17 -31.22 20.79
C ALA A 184 14.93 -29.70 20.97
N LYS A 185 15.98 -28.91 21.26
CA LYS A 185 15.89 -27.45 21.34
C LYS A 185 15.60 -26.82 19.98
N GLY A 186 16.15 -27.39 18.90
CA GLY A 186 15.88 -26.95 17.52
C GLY A 186 14.39 -26.94 17.19
N LYS A 187 13.65 -28.00 17.54
CA LYS A 187 12.19 -28.06 17.35
C LYS A 187 11.44 -26.92 18.07
N THR A 188 11.87 -26.59 19.28
CA THR A 188 11.29 -25.47 20.05
C THR A 188 11.63 -24.13 19.39
N LEU A 189 12.89 -23.89 19.05
CA LEU A 189 13.34 -22.66 18.39
C LEU A 189 12.64 -22.43 17.04
N ASN A 190 12.38 -23.50 16.28
CA ASN A 190 11.64 -23.43 15.01
C ASN A 190 10.19 -23.00 15.20
N SER A 191 9.51 -23.53 16.23
CA SER A 191 8.16 -23.09 16.59
C SER A 191 8.15 -21.61 16.98
N GLU A 192 9.11 -21.18 17.81
CA GLU A 192 9.24 -19.77 18.22
C GLU A 192 9.54 -18.84 17.05
N TYR A 193 10.40 -19.26 16.12
CA TYR A 193 10.74 -18.48 14.93
C TYR A 193 9.52 -18.32 14.01
N LEU A 194 8.81 -19.41 13.71
CA LEU A 194 7.58 -19.36 12.91
C LEU A 194 6.50 -18.47 13.53
N GLU A 195 6.34 -18.54 14.85
CA GLU A 195 5.40 -17.69 15.56
C GLU A 195 5.80 -16.20 15.48
N SER A 196 7.10 -15.89 15.59
CA SER A 196 7.59 -14.52 15.42
C SER A 196 7.31 -13.94 14.02
N ILE A 197 7.39 -14.77 12.97
CA ILE A 197 7.02 -14.36 11.60
C ILE A 197 5.54 -14.03 11.54
N LYS A 198 4.67 -14.89 12.10
CA LYS A 198 3.22 -14.65 12.11
C LYS A 198 2.87 -13.34 12.80
N GLN A 199 3.44 -13.11 13.98
CA GLN A 199 3.23 -11.88 14.76
C GLN A 199 3.71 -10.64 14.01
N ARG A 200 4.91 -10.70 13.41
CA ARG A 200 5.44 -9.61 12.59
C ARG A 200 4.55 -9.30 11.40
N LYS A 201 4.09 -10.33 10.67
CA LYS A 201 3.14 -10.20 9.55
C LYS A 201 1.82 -9.57 9.99
N GLU A 202 1.30 -9.93 11.16
CA GLU A 202 0.11 -9.31 11.74
C GLU A 202 0.31 -7.82 12.03
N LYS A 203 1.40 -7.45 12.71
CA LYS A 203 1.68 -6.04 13.05
C LYS A 203 1.97 -5.18 11.83
N TYR A 204 2.62 -5.73 10.82
CA TYR A 204 2.75 -5.05 9.55
C TYR A 204 1.40 -4.87 8.86
N ARG A 205 0.50 -5.86 8.87
CA ARG A 205 -0.85 -5.71 8.30
C ARG A 205 -1.63 -4.60 8.98
N GLU A 206 -1.61 -4.53 10.31
CA GLU A 206 -2.20 -3.43 11.07
C GLU A 206 -1.65 -2.06 10.62
N LEU A 207 -0.32 -1.96 10.51
CA LEU A 207 0.38 -0.76 10.06
C LEU A 207 0.00 -0.38 8.62
N ASN A 208 0.02 -1.34 7.71
CA ASN A 208 -0.24 -1.18 6.28
C ASN A 208 -1.68 -0.70 6.03
N LYS A 209 -2.66 -1.26 6.75
CA LYS A 209 -4.06 -0.80 6.71
C LYS A 209 -4.18 0.67 7.10
N ILE A 210 -3.42 1.14 8.09
CA ILE A 210 -3.47 2.54 8.54
C ILE A 210 -2.70 3.46 7.59
N PHE A 211 -1.43 3.16 7.32
CA PHE A 211 -0.54 4.05 6.56
C PHE A 211 -0.75 4.01 5.06
N ILE A 212 -0.98 2.85 4.48
CA ILE A 212 -1.06 2.72 3.03
C ILE A 212 -2.53 2.84 2.63
N PHE A 213 -3.43 2.08 3.26
CA PHE A 213 -4.80 2.01 2.77
C PHE A 213 -5.61 3.25 3.19
N LYS A 214 -5.69 3.58 4.48
CA LYS A 214 -6.49 4.72 4.95
C LYS A 214 -5.93 6.08 4.50
N LEU A 215 -4.61 6.29 4.58
CA LEU A 215 -4.01 7.56 4.20
C LEU A 215 -4.03 7.79 2.68
N LYS A 216 -3.63 6.80 1.85
CA LYS A 216 -3.71 6.98 0.39
C LYS A 216 -5.15 7.14 -0.06
N TYR A 217 -6.08 6.40 0.52
CA TYR A 217 -7.50 6.58 0.28
C TYR A 217 -7.94 8.02 0.58
N LEU A 218 -7.64 8.54 1.77
CA LEU A 218 -8.03 9.90 2.16
C LEU A 218 -7.39 10.96 1.26
N LEU A 219 -6.11 10.82 0.95
CA LEU A 219 -5.38 11.73 0.06
C LEU A 219 -5.98 11.72 -1.35
N LYS A 220 -6.28 10.54 -1.91
CA LYS A 220 -6.89 10.40 -3.24
C LYS A 220 -8.32 10.91 -3.25
N LYS A 221 -9.14 10.59 -2.25
CA LYS A 221 -10.51 11.12 -2.09
C LYS A 221 -10.51 12.63 -1.99
N THR A 222 -9.56 13.20 -1.26
CA THR A 222 -9.37 14.65 -1.13
C THR A 222 -8.94 15.26 -2.46
N ALA A 223 -8.01 14.63 -3.19
CA ALA A 223 -7.59 15.08 -4.52
C ALA A 223 -8.75 15.06 -5.53
N VAL A 224 -9.57 14.00 -5.53
CA VAL A 224 -10.79 13.91 -6.33
C VAL A 224 -11.76 15.04 -5.97
N PHE A 225 -12.03 15.25 -4.69
CA PHE A 225 -12.92 16.32 -4.23
C PHE A 225 -12.45 17.71 -4.69
N TYR A 226 -11.16 18.02 -4.55
CA TYR A 226 -10.64 19.31 -4.99
C TYR A 226 -10.59 19.44 -6.51
N ALA A 227 -10.31 18.37 -7.24
CA ALA A 227 -10.40 18.37 -8.70
C ALA A 227 -11.84 18.70 -9.15
N ASP A 228 -12.83 18.07 -8.53
CA ASP A 228 -14.24 18.31 -8.80
C ASP A 228 -14.66 19.75 -8.43
N GLN A 229 -14.17 20.30 -7.32
CA GLN A 229 -14.44 21.70 -6.92
C GLN A 229 -13.78 22.74 -7.83
N GLN A 230 -12.51 22.54 -8.19
CA GLN A 230 -11.71 23.54 -8.90
C GLN A 230 -11.99 23.54 -10.42
N TYR A 231 -12.29 22.37 -10.99
CA TYR A 231 -12.43 22.19 -12.44
C TYR A 231 -13.83 21.76 -12.87
N GLY A 232 -14.74 21.60 -11.90
CA GLY A 232 -16.09 21.07 -12.09
C GLY A 232 -16.13 19.54 -12.02
N ASN A 233 -17.30 19.00 -11.69
CA ASN A 233 -17.54 17.56 -11.81
C ASN A 233 -17.36 17.12 -13.26
N ASN A 234 -16.98 15.85 -13.48
CA ASN A 234 -16.85 15.22 -14.79
C ASN A 234 -15.63 15.64 -15.62
N THR A 235 -14.48 15.85 -14.98
CA THR A 235 -13.23 16.13 -15.68
C THR A 235 -12.44 14.85 -16.00
N PRO A 236 -11.62 14.83 -17.08
CA PRO A 236 -10.82 13.66 -17.43
C PRO A 236 -9.89 13.22 -16.28
N ILE A 237 -9.38 14.19 -15.52
CA ILE A 237 -8.47 13.94 -14.42
C ILE A 237 -9.16 13.43 -13.15
N GLY A 238 -10.36 13.95 -12.84
CA GLY A 238 -11.17 13.46 -11.73
C GLY A 238 -11.55 11.99 -11.92
N ASP A 239 -11.96 11.63 -13.14
CA ASP A 239 -12.34 10.25 -13.47
C ASP A 239 -11.12 9.29 -13.46
N LEU A 240 -9.95 9.73 -13.96
CA LEU A 240 -8.71 8.95 -13.83
C LEU A 240 -8.29 8.72 -12.36
N PHE A 241 -8.44 9.72 -11.48
CA PHE A 241 -8.13 9.53 -10.06
C PHE A 241 -9.13 8.60 -9.36
N LYS A 242 -10.41 8.66 -9.73
CA LYS A 242 -11.44 7.74 -9.22
C LYS A 242 -11.13 6.30 -9.64
N GLU A 243 -10.75 6.08 -10.89
CA GLU A 243 -10.39 4.75 -11.39
C GLU A 243 -9.14 4.20 -10.69
N SER A 244 -8.09 5.03 -10.59
CA SER A 244 -6.87 4.67 -9.85
C SER A 244 -7.13 4.39 -8.37
N LEU A 245 -8.06 5.10 -7.74
CA LEU A 245 -8.47 4.85 -6.35
C LEU A 245 -9.19 3.50 -6.22
N LEU A 246 -10.11 3.18 -7.14
CA LEU A 246 -10.83 1.91 -7.13
C LEU A 246 -9.89 0.72 -7.39
N ILE A 247 -8.91 0.85 -8.30
CA ILE A 247 -7.89 -0.17 -8.53
C ILE A 247 -7.04 -0.40 -7.27
N ASP A 248 -6.65 0.67 -6.58
CA ASP A 248 -5.98 0.57 -5.29
C ASP A 248 -6.84 -0.18 -4.26
N ILE A 249 -8.13 0.15 -4.15
CA ILE A 249 -9.07 -0.52 -3.23
C ILE A 249 -9.20 -2.00 -3.58
N PHE A 250 -9.31 -2.35 -4.86
CA PHE A 250 -9.36 -3.74 -5.32
C PHE A 250 -8.12 -4.50 -4.88
N TYR A 251 -6.94 -3.94 -5.17
CA TYR A 251 -5.66 -4.51 -4.76
C TYR A 251 -5.55 -4.62 -3.23
N TYR A 252 -5.96 -3.61 -2.48
CA TYR A 252 -5.91 -3.66 -1.01
C TYR A 252 -6.82 -4.74 -0.44
N LYS A 253 -8.03 -4.90 -0.99
CA LYS A 253 -8.92 -6.00 -0.61
C LYS A 253 -8.37 -7.35 -1.04
N LEU A 254 -7.72 -7.43 -2.21
CA LEU A 254 -7.09 -8.65 -2.72
C LEU A 254 -6.04 -9.20 -1.75
N TYR A 255 -5.37 -8.31 -1.02
CA TYR A 255 -4.23 -8.63 -0.18
C TYR A 255 -4.35 -8.15 1.27
N ASP A 256 -5.57 -7.95 1.76
CA ASP A 256 -5.82 -7.46 3.12
C ASP A 256 -5.21 -8.36 4.22
N TRP A 257 -4.86 -9.59 3.84
CA TRP A 257 -4.28 -10.62 4.68
C TRP A 257 -2.82 -10.98 4.37
N ASN A 258 -2.23 -10.50 3.27
CA ASN A 258 -0.89 -10.91 2.84
C ASN A 258 0.05 -9.71 2.68
N GLU A 259 1.32 -9.92 3.00
CA GLU A 259 2.38 -8.98 2.66
C GLU A 259 2.84 -9.28 1.25
N ILE A 260 2.63 -8.38 0.30
CA ILE A 260 3.07 -8.64 -1.07
C ILE A 260 4.39 -7.94 -1.33
N TYR A 261 5.44 -8.73 -1.41
CA TYR A 261 6.67 -8.33 -2.09
C TYR A 261 7.23 -9.42 -3.00
N ASN A 262 6.48 -10.52 -3.24
CA ASN A 262 7.01 -11.66 -3.96
C ASN A 262 6.05 -12.25 -4.99
N THR A 263 6.49 -12.30 -6.24
CA THR A 263 5.84 -13.01 -7.34
C THR A 263 5.87 -14.53 -7.15
N GLU A 264 6.81 -15.04 -6.35
CA GLU A 264 7.07 -16.48 -6.18
C GLU A 264 6.42 -17.08 -4.92
N GLU A 265 5.82 -16.27 -4.05
CA GLU A 265 5.04 -16.81 -2.93
C GLU A 265 3.74 -17.42 -3.46
N VAL A 266 3.33 -18.54 -2.87
CA VAL A 266 2.01 -19.12 -3.14
C VAL A 266 0.96 -18.15 -2.63
N PHE A 267 0.01 -17.78 -3.49
CA PHE A 267 -1.14 -17.00 -3.05
C PHE A 267 -2.07 -17.90 -2.22
N GLU A 268 -2.09 -17.66 -0.92
CA GLU A 268 -2.98 -18.36 0.01
C GLU A 268 -4.25 -17.53 0.23
N VAL A 269 -5.42 -18.13 -0.01
CA VAL A 269 -6.70 -17.55 0.40
C VAL A 269 -6.87 -17.79 1.90
N PRO A 270 -6.94 -16.74 2.73
CA PRO A 270 -6.79 -16.82 4.18
C PRO A 270 -8.11 -17.19 4.88
N VAL A 271 -9.07 -17.73 4.14
CA VAL A 271 -10.46 -17.79 4.55
C VAL A 271 -10.92 -19.23 4.52
N GLU A 272 -11.53 -19.67 5.62
CA GLU A 272 -12.31 -20.91 5.61
C GLU A 272 -13.33 -20.87 4.45
N GLU A 273 -13.67 -22.02 3.88
CA GLU A 273 -14.53 -22.09 2.69
C GLU A 273 -15.85 -21.29 2.85
N LYS A 274 -16.33 -21.15 4.10
CA LYS A 274 -17.52 -20.40 4.49
C LYS A 274 -17.44 -18.87 4.30
N ASP A 275 -16.28 -18.21 4.53
CA ASP A 275 -16.18 -16.75 4.35
C ASP A 275 -15.53 -16.36 3.00
N ARG A 276 -15.07 -17.36 2.22
CA ARG A 276 -14.55 -17.17 0.84
C ARG A 276 -15.61 -16.54 -0.07
N GLU A 277 -16.88 -16.92 0.07
CA GLU A 277 -17.94 -16.38 -0.77
C GLU A 277 -18.14 -14.88 -0.56
N LYS A 278 -18.26 -14.44 0.70
CA LYS A 278 -18.36 -13.01 1.07
C LYS A 278 -17.15 -12.24 0.55
N TYR A 279 -15.96 -12.80 0.73
CA TYR A 279 -14.74 -12.19 0.24
C TYR A 279 -14.73 -11.99 -1.29
N LEU A 280 -15.11 -13.01 -2.06
CA LEU A 280 -15.22 -12.91 -3.51
C LEU A 280 -16.31 -11.92 -3.94
N GLN A 281 -17.43 -11.86 -3.22
CA GLN A 281 -18.50 -10.89 -3.48
C GLN A 281 -18.01 -9.44 -3.28
N ASP A 282 -17.23 -9.17 -2.23
CA ASP A 282 -16.63 -7.85 -2.01
C ASP A 282 -15.70 -7.44 -3.16
N LEU A 283 -14.82 -8.35 -3.60
CA LEU A 283 -13.94 -8.10 -4.75
C LEU A 283 -14.72 -7.85 -6.05
N LYS A 284 -15.77 -8.66 -6.32
CA LYS A 284 -16.66 -8.48 -7.47
C LYS A 284 -17.34 -7.12 -7.46
N LYS A 285 -17.77 -6.66 -6.27
CA LYS A 285 -18.38 -5.34 -6.12
C LYS A 285 -17.41 -4.24 -6.53
N ILE A 286 -16.15 -4.31 -6.10
CA ILE A 286 -15.12 -3.35 -6.49
C ILE A 286 -14.81 -3.44 -8.00
N GLN A 287 -14.62 -4.65 -8.55
CA GLN A 287 -14.41 -4.88 -9.98
C GLN A 287 -15.54 -4.27 -10.83
N SER A 288 -16.80 -4.45 -10.42
CA SER A 288 -17.96 -3.90 -11.11
C SER A 288 -17.92 -2.37 -11.15
N GLU A 289 -17.55 -1.71 -10.05
CA GLU A 289 -17.42 -0.24 -10.02
C GLU A 289 -16.27 0.26 -10.90
N ILE A 290 -15.13 -0.44 -10.94
CA ILE A 290 -14.03 -0.14 -11.88
C ILE A 290 -14.54 -0.24 -13.32
N LYS A 291 -15.23 -1.33 -13.66
CA LYS A 291 -15.78 -1.55 -15.01
C LYS A 291 -16.77 -0.45 -15.39
N LYS A 292 -17.76 -0.14 -14.54
CA LYS A 292 -18.73 0.93 -14.77
C LYS A 292 -18.06 2.27 -15.08
N LEU A 293 -17.02 2.62 -14.32
CA LEU A 293 -16.28 3.86 -14.53
C LEU A 293 -15.47 3.84 -15.83
N SER A 294 -14.79 2.73 -16.13
CA SER A 294 -14.03 2.55 -17.36
C SER A 294 -14.94 2.65 -18.60
N ASP A 295 -16.10 1.98 -18.58
CA ASP A 295 -17.11 2.05 -19.65
C ASP A 295 -17.66 3.48 -19.81
N THR A 296 -17.88 4.18 -18.69
CA THR A 296 -18.29 5.60 -18.72
C THR A 296 -17.24 6.47 -19.37
N MET A 297 -15.96 6.30 -19.01
CA MET A 297 -14.85 7.02 -19.61
C MET A 297 -14.64 6.64 -21.09
N GLU A 298 -14.99 5.42 -21.50
CA GLU A 298 -14.93 4.97 -22.89
C GLU A 298 -15.88 5.78 -23.79
N ASN A 299 -17.11 5.96 -23.34
CA ASN A 299 -18.19 6.58 -24.10
C ASN A 299 -18.30 8.10 -23.93
N LYS A 300 -17.55 8.69 -23.00
CA LYS A 300 -17.63 10.12 -22.67
C LYS A 300 -16.65 10.95 -23.49
N GLU A 301 -17.18 11.97 -24.17
CA GLU A 301 -16.35 12.98 -24.84
C GLU A 301 -16.00 14.12 -23.88
N TYR A 302 -14.71 14.25 -23.57
CA TYR A 302 -14.22 15.38 -22.78
C TYR A 302 -13.76 16.53 -23.69
N LYS A 303 -14.08 17.76 -23.27
CA LYS A 303 -13.54 18.97 -23.90
C LYS A 303 -12.17 19.30 -23.30
N PHE A 304 -11.12 19.10 -24.08
CA PHE A 304 -9.74 19.48 -23.73
C PHE A 304 -9.46 20.91 -24.18
N ILE A 305 -9.85 21.90 -23.36
CA ILE A 305 -9.57 23.32 -23.61
C ILE A 305 -8.31 23.69 -22.83
N ASN A 306 -7.25 24.16 -23.50
CA ASN A 306 -5.91 24.39 -22.91
C ASN A 306 -5.88 25.19 -21.59
N SER A 307 -6.87 26.07 -21.32
CA SER A 307 -6.96 26.83 -20.06
C SER A 307 -7.80 26.17 -18.97
N LYS A 308 -8.53 25.07 -19.25
CA LYS A 308 -9.42 24.37 -18.31
C LYS A 308 -9.06 22.89 -18.10
N THR A 309 -8.36 22.24 -19.03
CA THR A 309 -7.89 20.86 -18.86
C THR A 309 -6.50 20.82 -18.26
N ILE A 310 -6.40 20.28 -17.05
CA ILE A 310 -5.14 20.04 -16.32
C ILE A 310 -4.27 18.98 -16.99
N ILE A 311 -4.90 18.04 -17.69
CA ILE A 311 -4.22 16.91 -18.33
C ILE A 311 -4.28 17.05 -19.85
N ASN A 312 -3.13 16.82 -20.49
CA ASN A 312 -3.03 16.74 -21.94
C ASN A 312 -3.87 15.55 -22.47
N LYS A 313 -4.54 15.75 -23.61
CA LYS A 313 -5.39 14.73 -24.25
C LYS A 313 -4.65 13.43 -24.56
N GLU A 314 -3.43 13.49 -25.08
CA GLU A 314 -2.61 12.31 -25.38
C GLU A 314 -2.31 11.51 -24.13
N ILE A 315 -1.93 12.20 -23.04
CA ILE A 315 -1.65 11.56 -21.76
C ILE A 315 -2.91 10.94 -21.16
N TYR A 316 -4.05 11.64 -21.27
CA TYR A 316 -5.34 11.07 -20.87
C TYR A 316 -5.67 9.80 -21.66
N LEU A 317 -5.49 9.79 -22.99
CA LEU A 317 -5.76 8.62 -23.83
C LEU A 317 -4.82 7.45 -23.51
N LEU A 318 -3.54 7.74 -23.22
CA LEU A 318 -2.58 6.73 -22.75
C LEU A 318 -3.01 6.15 -21.40
N ALA A 319 -3.32 6.98 -20.42
CA ALA A 319 -3.76 6.53 -19.09
C ALA A 319 -5.06 5.70 -19.18
N LYS A 320 -6.02 6.12 -20.01
CA LYS A 320 -7.26 5.38 -20.30
C LYS A 320 -6.97 4.01 -20.90
N LYS A 321 -6.04 3.92 -21.86
CA LYS A 321 -5.62 2.64 -22.46
C LYS A 321 -4.98 1.72 -21.42
N GLU A 322 -4.06 2.25 -20.61
CA GLU A 322 -3.42 1.47 -19.55
C GLU A 322 -4.42 0.98 -18.50
N ASN A 323 -5.40 1.81 -18.11
CA ASN A 323 -6.45 1.42 -17.18
C ASN A 323 -7.36 0.31 -17.74
N LYS A 324 -7.67 0.34 -19.05
CA LYS A 324 -8.39 -0.77 -19.71
C LYS A 324 -7.62 -2.09 -19.58
N SER A 325 -6.31 -2.06 -19.78
CA SER A 325 -5.49 -3.25 -19.56
C SER A 325 -5.34 -3.63 -18.09
N ASN A 326 -5.42 -2.67 -17.15
CA ASN A 326 -5.52 -3.01 -15.72
C ASN A 326 -6.83 -3.74 -15.39
N LEU A 327 -7.95 -3.35 -16.01
CA LEU A 327 -9.23 -4.05 -15.86
C LEU A 327 -9.16 -5.48 -16.40
N GLU A 328 -8.43 -5.74 -17.49
CA GLU A 328 -8.17 -7.10 -17.99
C GLU A 328 -7.43 -7.96 -16.95
N LEU A 329 -6.39 -7.42 -16.29
CA LEU A 329 -5.68 -8.11 -15.21
C LEU A 329 -6.59 -8.39 -14.01
N ILE A 330 -7.45 -7.43 -13.65
CA ILE A 330 -8.44 -7.60 -12.57
C ILE A 330 -9.42 -8.72 -12.94
N ASN A 331 -9.92 -8.75 -14.17
CA ASN A 331 -10.82 -9.81 -14.64
C ASN A 331 -10.14 -11.19 -14.60
N GLN A 332 -8.86 -11.26 -14.95
CA GLN A 332 -8.06 -12.48 -14.86
C GLN A 332 -7.94 -12.95 -13.41
N ILE A 333 -7.52 -12.06 -12.49
CA ILE A 333 -7.44 -12.38 -11.06
C ILE A 333 -8.78 -12.92 -10.55
N MET A 334 -9.89 -12.26 -10.90
CA MET A 334 -11.22 -12.69 -10.46
C MET A 334 -11.60 -14.07 -10.99
N SER A 335 -11.33 -14.35 -12.27
CA SER A 335 -11.59 -15.66 -12.87
C SER A 335 -10.74 -16.76 -12.22
N ASP A 336 -9.46 -16.48 -11.98
CA ASP A 336 -8.52 -17.38 -11.33
C ASP A 336 -8.95 -17.68 -9.89
N MET A 337 -9.36 -16.64 -9.16
CA MET A 337 -9.91 -16.76 -7.81
C MET A 337 -11.16 -17.62 -7.76
N GLU A 338 -12.12 -17.42 -8.66
CA GLU A 338 -13.34 -18.23 -8.75
C GLU A 338 -13.03 -19.70 -9.02
N ASN A 339 -12.12 -19.95 -9.96
CA ASN A 339 -11.70 -21.28 -10.40
C ASN A 339 -10.69 -21.97 -9.48
N LYS A 340 -10.36 -21.38 -8.32
CA LYS A 340 -9.36 -21.89 -7.36
C LYS A 340 -7.97 -22.08 -8.00
N LYS A 341 -7.60 -21.23 -8.95
CA LYS A 341 -6.27 -21.19 -9.60
C LYS A 341 -5.47 -20.03 -9.02
N TYR A 342 -4.52 -20.30 -8.13
CA TYR A 342 -3.86 -19.24 -7.35
C TYR A 342 -2.42 -18.95 -7.80
N THR A 343 -1.87 -19.73 -8.71
CA THR A 343 -0.45 -19.68 -9.11
C THR A 343 -0.02 -18.31 -9.63
N ASP A 344 -0.84 -17.66 -10.46
CA ASP A 344 -0.45 -16.42 -11.14
C ASP A 344 -1.00 -15.15 -10.48
N ILE A 345 -1.77 -15.27 -9.39
CA ILE A 345 -2.40 -14.12 -8.75
C ILE A 345 -1.36 -13.12 -8.21
N ASN A 346 -0.30 -13.61 -7.55
CA ASN A 346 0.78 -12.75 -7.05
C ASN A 346 1.52 -12.01 -8.19
N PRO A 347 2.00 -12.70 -9.24
CA PRO A 347 2.56 -12.04 -10.42
C PRO A 347 1.64 -10.97 -11.03
N ILE A 348 0.36 -11.30 -11.24
CA ILE A 348 -0.60 -10.39 -11.87
C ILE A 348 -0.92 -9.19 -10.97
N GLY A 349 -1.12 -9.42 -9.67
CA GLY A 349 -1.41 -8.35 -8.70
C GLY A 349 -0.25 -7.38 -8.49
N ILE A 350 1.00 -7.87 -8.49
CA ILE A 350 2.20 -7.01 -8.46
C ILE A 350 2.29 -6.15 -9.72
N LEU A 351 2.05 -6.74 -10.90
CA LEU A 351 2.02 -6.00 -12.16
C LEU A 351 0.93 -4.91 -12.14
N LEU A 352 -0.28 -5.25 -11.69
CA LEU A 352 -1.39 -4.32 -11.54
C LEU A 352 -1.02 -3.13 -10.64
N MET A 353 -0.43 -3.40 -9.47
CA MET A 353 0.03 -2.36 -8.55
C MET A 353 1.05 -1.43 -9.22
N LYS A 354 2.07 -2.00 -9.88
CA LYS A 354 3.13 -1.22 -10.53
C LYS A 354 2.56 -0.30 -11.62
N ARG A 355 1.69 -0.83 -12.48
CA ARG A 355 1.06 -0.04 -13.55
C ARG A 355 0.18 1.08 -12.99
N ASN A 356 -0.63 0.81 -11.97
CA ASN A 356 -1.45 1.86 -11.34
C ASN A 356 -0.58 2.98 -10.76
N GLN A 357 0.54 2.64 -10.12
CA GLN A 357 1.50 3.63 -9.60
C GLN A 357 2.15 4.45 -10.72
N GLU A 358 2.52 3.84 -11.84
CA GLU A 358 3.09 4.55 -13.00
C GLU A 358 2.10 5.56 -13.59
N ILE A 359 0.84 5.15 -13.78
CA ILE A 359 -0.25 6.03 -14.25
C ILE A 359 -0.44 7.21 -13.29
N GLU A 360 -0.48 6.95 -11.99
CA GLU A 360 -0.56 8.00 -10.98
C GLU A 360 0.60 9.00 -11.06
N GLN A 361 1.83 8.52 -11.21
CA GLN A 361 2.99 9.39 -11.33
C GLN A 361 2.89 10.29 -12.55
N VAL A 362 2.41 9.77 -13.67
CA VAL A 362 2.19 10.55 -14.90
C VAL A 362 1.13 11.63 -14.67
N ILE A 363 -0.02 11.27 -14.06
CA ILE A 363 -1.09 12.23 -13.73
C ILE A 363 -0.57 13.33 -12.78
N ARG A 364 0.16 12.95 -11.73
CA ARG A 364 0.74 13.89 -10.76
C ARG A 364 1.76 14.84 -11.41
N LYS A 365 2.61 14.35 -12.31
CA LYS A 365 3.57 15.19 -13.05
C LYS A 365 2.87 16.24 -13.92
N GLN A 366 1.73 15.91 -14.52
CA GLN A 366 0.96 16.88 -15.31
C GLN A 366 0.34 17.98 -14.44
N LEU A 367 -0.24 17.60 -13.29
CA LEU A 367 -0.73 18.56 -12.29
C LEU A 367 0.34 19.53 -11.78
N ALA A 368 1.58 19.07 -11.67
CA ALA A 368 2.71 19.90 -11.25
C ALA A 368 3.13 20.90 -12.35
N ARG A 369 3.01 20.53 -13.63
CA ARG A 369 3.38 21.37 -14.78
C ARG A 369 2.32 22.41 -15.18
N SER A 370 1.06 22.18 -14.80
CA SER A 370 -0.05 23.09 -15.07
C SER A 370 -0.13 24.27 -14.09
N ARG A 371 0.86 24.42 -13.21
CA ARG A 371 1.04 25.51 -12.24
C ARG A 371 2.32 26.25 -12.58
#